data_AF-A0A233RS34-F1
#
_entry.id   AF-A0A233RS34-F1
#
_cell.length_a   1.000
_cell.length_b   1.000
_cell.length_c   1.000
_cell.angle_alpha   90.00
_cell.angle_beta   90.00
_cell.angle_gamma   90.00
#
_symmetry.space_group_name_H-M   'P 1'
#
loop_
_entity.id
_entity.type
_entity.pdbx_description
1 polymer ?
#
loop_
_entity_poly.entity_id
_entity_poly.type
_entity_poly.pdbx_seq_one_letter_code
_entity_poly.pdbx_strand_id
1 'polypeptide(L)'
;MDWGTLVGTGLGALLGIGSTLAVDGARSRRDKEVRDEQLRRQVYGEYLIALSRTRSELRDIAHNIHDSPEDRARQVRDRVRENGAYELRHQLQLCAPTEVLALVDRVHAALRDFRDQVLNGATSQDETYRAKRASYEAAARDLREAMRRDLGVAPGD
;
A
#
# COMPACT_ATOMS: atom_id res chain seq x y z
N MET A 1 -8.87 41.26 56.69
CA MET A 1 -9.42 40.04 56.10
C MET A 1 -8.63 39.74 54.84
N ASP A 2 -7.99 38.57 54.82
CA ASP A 2 -6.86 38.20 53.97
C ASP A 2 -7.23 38.01 52.50
N TRP A 3 -6.94 39.04 51.68
CA TRP A 3 -7.03 38.97 50.22
C TRP A 3 -5.91 38.11 49.60
N GLY A 4 -4.84 37.85 50.35
CA GLY A 4 -3.69 37.05 49.91
C GLY A 4 -3.96 35.55 49.78
N THR A 5 -4.92 35.00 50.54
CA THR A 5 -5.20 33.56 50.56
C THR A 5 -6.05 33.11 49.37
N LEU A 6 -6.92 33.99 48.86
CA LEU A 6 -7.78 33.71 47.69
C LEU A 6 -7.00 33.68 46.37
N VAL A 7 -5.93 34.48 46.26
CA VAL A 7 -5.06 34.50 45.07
C VAL A 7 -4.20 33.22 44.98
N GLY A 8 -3.81 32.64 46.12
CA GLY A 8 -3.03 31.40 46.17
C GLY A 8 -3.77 30.16 45.66
N THR A 9 -5.08 30.04 45.94
CA THR A 9 -5.87 28.88 45.50
C THR A 9 -6.28 28.96 44.03
N GLY A 10 -6.48 30.17 43.48
CA GLY A 10 -6.81 30.37 42.06
C GLY A 10 -5.66 30.02 41.10
N LEU A 11 -4.41 30.31 41.49
CA LEU A 11 -3.22 30.01 40.70
C LEU A 11 -2.90 28.50 40.66
N GLY A 12 -3.16 27.76 41.74
CA GLY A 12 -2.97 26.31 41.79
C GLY A 12 -3.93 25.53 40.88
N ALA A 13 -5.19 25.96 40.78
CA ALA A 13 -6.19 25.32 39.92
C ALA A 13 -5.91 25.51 38.42
N LEU A 14 -5.40 26.68 38.02
CA LEU A 14 -5.04 26.97 36.62
C LEU A 14 -3.82 26.18 36.15
N LEU A 15 -2.82 25.97 37.01
CA LEU A 15 -1.64 25.14 36.70
C LEU A 15 -1.99 23.64 36.60
N GLY A 16 -2.97 23.15 37.36
CA GLY A 16 -3.48 21.77 37.27
C GLY A 16 -4.32 21.47 36.01
N ILE A 17 -5.12 22.43 35.55
CA ILE A 17 -5.96 22.27 34.34
C ILE A 17 -5.10 22.36 33.07
N GLY A 18 -4.12 23.28 33.04
CA GLY A 18 -3.21 23.43 31.90
C GLY A 18 -2.33 22.21 31.63
N SER A 19 -1.89 21.52 32.69
CA SER A 19 -1.08 20.30 32.57
C SER A 19 -1.90 19.09 32.09
N THR A 20 -3.20 19.03 32.41
CA THR A 20 -4.08 17.94 31.94
C THR A 20 -4.43 18.10 30.46
N LEU A 21 -4.73 19.32 29.99
CA LEU A 21 -5.01 19.59 28.57
C LEU A 21 -3.80 19.38 27.65
N ALA A 22 -2.58 19.67 28.15
CA ALA A 22 -1.35 19.39 27.40
C ALA A 22 -1.09 17.89 27.25
N VAL A 23 -1.35 17.09 28.29
CA VAL A 23 -1.24 15.63 28.26
C VAL A 23 -2.30 15.02 27.34
N ASP A 24 -3.53 15.51 27.36
CA ASP A 24 -4.60 15.02 26.49
C ASP A 24 -4.39 15.42 25.02
N GLY A 25 -3.85 16.62 24.76
CA GLY A 25 -3.45 17.04 23.42
C GLY A 25 -2.31 16.19 22.84
N ALA A 26 -1.31 15.86 23.66
CA ALA A 26 -0.21 14.98 23.27
C ALA A 26 -0.68 13.54 23.04
N ARG A 27 -1.63 13.05 23.86
CA ARG A 27 -2.28 11.75 23.68
C ARG A 27 -3.09 11.68 22.40
N SER A 28 -3.91 12.69 22.13
CA SER A 28 -4.69 12.80 20.89
C SER A 28 -3.82 12.85 19.63
N ARG A 29 -2.67 13.52 19.69
CA ARG A 29 -1.68 13.53 18.59
C ARG A 29 -1.05 12.15 18.36
N ARG A 30 -0.57 11.48 19.42
CA ARG A 30 -0.03 10.11 19.33
C ARG A 30 -1.07 9.12 18.81
N ASP A 31 -2.31 9.21 19.29
CA ASP A 31 -3.39 8.33 18.85
C ASP A 31 -3.75 8.56 17.36
N LYS A 32 -3.54 9.77 16.83
CA LYS A 32 -3.70 10.04 15.39
C LYS A 32 -2.55 9.43 14.59
N GLU A 33 -1.31 9.63 15.00
CA GLU A 33 -0.13 9.05 14.33
C GLU A 33 -0.19 7.52 14.27
N VAL A 34 -0.58 6.87 15.37
CA VAL A 34 -0.76 5.41 15.42
C VAL A 34 -1.88 4.94 14.49
N ARG A 35 -3.00 5.68 14.43
CA ARG A 35 -4.12 5.34 13.52
C ARG A 35 -3.73 5.52 12.06
N ASP A 36 -3.00 6.57 11.72
CA ASP A 36 -2.53 6.82 10.35
C ASP A 36 -1.53 5.75 9.91
N GLU A 37 -0.63 5.31 10.81
CA GLU A 37 0.27 4.19 10.55
C GLU A 37 -0.48 2.86 10.34
N GLN A 38 -1.47 2.57 11.17
CA GLN A 38 -2.30 1.37 11.04
C GLN A 38 -3.08 1.37 9.72
N LEU A 39 -3.67 2.51 9.33
CA LEU A 39 -4.37 2.66 8.06
C LEU A 39 -3.43 2.43 6.88
N ARG A 40 -2.24 3.07 6.87
CA ARG A 40 -1.23 2.83 5.82
C ARG A 40 -0.84 1.37 5.73
N ARG A 41 -0.57 0.73 6.88
CA ARG A 41 -0.20 -0.70 6.93
C ARG A 41 -1.29 -1.60 6.35
N GLN A 42 -2.55 -1.29 6.64
CA GLN A 42 -3.69 -2.01 6.09
C GLN A 42 -3.77 -1.84 4.56
N VAL A 43 -3.80 -0.60 4.08
CA VAL A 43 -3.90 -0.30 2.64
C VAL A 43 -2.71 -0.88 1.86
N TYR A 44 -1.50 -0.83 2.42
CA TYR A 44 -0.31 -1.45 1.83
C TYR A 44 -0.47 -2.97 1.72
N GLY A 45 -0.93 -3.62 2.78
CA GLY A 45 -1.18 -5.05 2.80
C GLY A 45 -2.21 -5.47 1.75
N GLU A 46 -3.35 -4.78 1.71
CA GLU A 46 -4.43 -5.05 0.76
C GLU A 46 -3.95 -4.88 -0.69
N TYR A 47 -3.19 -3.82 -0.98
CA TYR A 47 -2.61 -3.59 -2.30
C TYR A 47 -1.64 -4.69 -2.73
N LEU A 48 -0.74 -5.11 -1.83
CA LEU A 48 0.20 -6.20 -2.12
C LEU A 48 -0.49 -7.55 -2.32
N ILE A 49 -1.59 -7.81 -1.61
CA ILE A 49 -2.41 -9.01 -1.80
C ILE A 49 -3.06 -8.98 -3.19
N ALA A 50 -3.67 -7.86 -3.59
CA ALA A 50 -4.28 -7.69 -4.91
C ALA A 50 -3.25 -7.90 -6.04
N LEU A 51 -2.06 -7.31 -5.91
CA LEU A 51 -0.94 -7.51 -6.84
C LEU A 51 -0.51 -8.98 -6.94
N SER A 52 -0.37 -9.66 -5.80
CA SER A 52 0.02 -11.07 -5.77
C SER A 52 -1.04 -11.96 -6.43
N ARG A 53 -2.32 -11.71 -6.15
CA ARG A 53 -3.46 -12.41 -6.76
C ARG A 53 -3.48 -12.22 -8.28
N THR A 54 -3.41 -10.98 -8.75
CA THR A 54 -3.38 -10.67 -10.19
C THR A 54 -2.24 -11.40 -10.89
N ARG A 55 -1.03 -11.37 -10.31
CA ARG A 55 0.12 -12.09 -10.89
C ARG A 55 -0.14 -13.60 -10.97
N SER A 56 -0.67 -14.21 -9.90
CA SER A 56 -0.94 -15.64 -9.87
C SER A 56 -1.95 -16.04 -10.95
N GLU A 57 -3.03 -15.27 -11.11
CA GLU A 57 -4.02 -15.51 -12.16
C GLU A 57 -3.42 -15.39 -13.56
N LEU A 58 -2.63 -14.35 -13.83
CA LEU A 58 -1.92 -14.21 -15.11
C LEU A 58 -0.97 -15.36 -15.39
N ARG A 59 -0.24 -15.81 -14.36
CA ARG A 59 0.66 -16.96 -14.46
C ARG A 59 -0.12 -18.22 -14.81
N ASP A 60 -1.23 -18.48 -14.13
CA ASP A 60 -2.02 -19.68 -14.33
C ASP A 60 -2.62 -19.70 -15.75
N ILE A 61 -3.09 -18.57 -16.26
CA ILE A 61 -3.54 -18.41 -17.65
C ILE A 61 -2.38 -18.66 -18.64
N ALA A 62 -1.21 -18.08 -18.39
CA ALA A 62 -0.05 -18.22 -19.28
C ALA A 62 0.55 -19.65 -19.30
N HIS A 63 0.29 -20.45 -18.25
CA HIS A 63 0.68 -21.87 -18.20
C HIS A 63 -0.38 -22.79 -18.81
N ASN A 64 -1.63 -22.33 -18.99
CA ASN A 64 -2.64 -23.09 -19.69
C ASN A 64 -2.45 -23.00 -21.21
N ILE A 65 -1.46 -23.76 -21.70
CA ILE A 65 -1.09 -23.82 -23.12
C ILE A 65 -2.14 -24.51 -24.00
N HIS A 66 -3.12 -25.19 -23.41
CA HIS A 66 -4.16 -25.93 -24.12
C HIS A 66 -5.30 -25.02 -24.60
N ASP A 67 -5.50 -23.88 -23.94
CA ASP A 67 -6.50 -22.90 -24.35
C ASP A 67 -6.07 -22.16 -25.62
N SER A 68 -7.04 -21.76 -26.44
CA SER A 68 -6.78 -20.87 -27.56
C SER A 68 -6.28 -19.51 -27.05
N PRO A 69 -5.46 -18.77 -27.83
CA PRO A 69 -5.05 -17.41 -27.48
C PRO A 69 -6.24 -16.47 -27.21
N GLU A 70 -7.35 -16.65 -27.93
CA GLU A 70 -8.57 -15.86 -27.75
C GLU A 70 -9.27 -16.15 -26.43
N ASP A 71 -9.33 -17.42 -26.03
CA ASP A 71 -9.92 -17.83 -24.74
C ASP A 71 -9.05 -17.39 -23.57
N ARG A 72 -7.72 -17.46 -23.68
CA ARG A 72 -6.80 -16.89 -22.69
C ARG A 72 -6.99 -15.39 -22.57
N ALA A 73 -7.09 -14.67 -23.68
CA ALA A 73 -7.30 -13.23 -23.67
C ALA A 73 -8.64 -12.84 -23.03
N ARG A 74 -9.70 -13.64 -23.23
CA ARG A 74 -10.99 -13.46 -22.55
C ARG A 74 -10.86 -13.65 -21.04
N GLN A 75 -10.23 -14.74 -20.60
CA GLN A 75 -9.98 -15.01 -19.18
C GLN A 75 -9.19 -13.89 -18.51
N VAL A 76 -8.15 -13.35 -19.16
CA VAL A 76 -7.38 -12.22 -18.61
C VAL A 76 -8.28 -11.00 -18.40
N ARG A 77 -9.13 -10.64 -19.38
CA ARG A 77 -10.01 -9.46 -19.26
C ARG A 77 -11.01 -9.62 -18.11
N ASP A 78 -11.59 -10.80 -17.96
CA ASP A 78 -12.56 -11.07 -16.90
C ASP A 78 -11.91 -10.97 -15.52
N ARG A 79 -10.73 -11.57 -15.33
CA ARG A 79 -10.02 -11.59 -14.03
C ARG A 79 -9.39 -10.26 -13.63
N VAL A 80 -8.88 -9.49 -14.60
CA VAL A 80 -8.28 -8.17 -14.33
C VAL A 80 -9.34 -7.17 -13.85
N ARG A 81 -10.57 -7.29 -14.36
CA ARG A 81 -11.69 -6.44 -13.92
C ARG A 81 -12.11 -6.69 -12.46
N GLU A 82 -11.84 -7.88 -11.93
CA GLU A 82 -12.25 -8.30 -10.58
C GLU A 82 -11.20 -8.02 -9.49
N ASN A 83 -9.98 -7.56 -9.84
CA ASN A 83 -8.85 -7.57 -8.90
C ASN A 83 -8.77 -6.38 -7.92
N GLY A 84 -9.60 -5.35 -8.05
CA GLY A 84 -9.67 -4.23 -7.08
C GLY A 84 -8.40 -3.35 -6.96
N ALA A 85 -7.37 -3.61 -7.77
CA ALA A 85 -6.07 -2.95 -7.66
C ALA A 85 -6.12 -1.45 -8.02
N TYR A 86 -7.08 -1.03 -8.84
CA TYR A 86 -7.27 0.38 -9.20
C TYR A 86 -7.86 1.18 -8.03
N GLU A 87 -8.83 0.60 -7.34
CA GLU A 87 -9.48 1.17 -6.16
C GLU A 87 -8.47 1.35 -5.03
N LEU A 88 -7.64 0.33 -4.77
CA LEU A 88 -6.57 0.40 -3.77
C LEU A 88 -5.50 1.43 -4.13
N ARG A 89 -5.19 1.63 -5.42
CA ARG A 89 -4.27 2.70 -5.86
C ARG A 89 -4.82 4.09 -5.53
N HIS A 90 -6.13 4.32 -5.67
CA HIS A 90 -6.74 5.59 -5.27
C HIS A 90 -6.67 5.82 -3.76
N GLN A 91 -6.83 4.78 -2.96
CA GLN A 91 -6.65 4.88 -1.52
C GLN A 91 -5.20 5.19 -1.14
N LEU A 92 -4.22 4.58 -1.81
CA LEU A 92 -2.80 4.87 -1.62
C LEU A 92 -2.47 6.34 -1.88
N GLN A 93 -3.09 6.99 -2.87
CA GLN A 93 -2.88 8.41 -3.17
C GLN A 93 -3.25 9.34 -1.99
N LEU A 94 -4.09 8.88 -1.07
CA LEU A 94 -4.53 9.67 0.08
C LEU A 94 -3.58 9.55 1.29
N CYS A 95 -2.86 8.44 1.42
CA CYS A 95 -2.12 8.14 2.65
C CYS A 95 -0.63 7.82 2.45
N ALA A 96 -0.20 7.42 1.25
CA ALA A 96 1.17 7.00 0.99
C ALA A 96 2.08 8.21 0.67
N PRO A 97 3.35 8.19 1.07
CA PRO A 97 4.31 9.21 0.67
C PRO A 97 4.62 9.12 -0.83
N THR A 98 5.08 10.23 -1.41
CA THR A 98 5.38 10.34 -2.86
C THR A 98 6.36 9.29 -3.36
N GLU A 99 7.34 8.89 -2.53
CA GLU A 99 8.31 7.85 -2.87
C GLU A 99 7.65 6.48 -3.09
N VAL A 100 6.69 6.12 -2.24
CA VAL A 100 5.90 4.89 -2.40
C VAL A 100 5.00 5.02 -3.63
N LEU A 101 4.36 6.17 -3.85
CA LEU A 101 3.49 6.39 -5.01
C LEU A 101 4.23 6.24 -6.35
N ALA A 102 5.47 6.73 -6.45
CA ALA A 102 6.28 6.55 -7.65
C ALA A 102 6.57 5.06 -7.95
N LEU A 103 6.76 4.26 -6.91
CA LEU A 103 6.96 2.81 -7.04
C LEU A 103 5.65 2.06 -7.31
N VAL A 104 4.52 2.52 -6.77
CA VAL A 104 3.18 2.03 -7.10
C VAL A 104 2.93 2.18 -8.61
N ASP A 105 3.23 3.35 -9.17
CA ASP A 105 3.07 3.62 -10.59
C ASP A 105 3.98 2.73 -11.45
N ARG A 106 5.23 2.50 -11.01
CA ARG A 106 6.17 1.60 -11.68
C ARG A 106 5.67 0.15 -11.68
N VAL A 107 5.21 -0.36 -10.53
CA VAL A 107 4.66 -1.71 -10.42
C VAL A 107 3.42 -1.87 -11.30
N HIS A 108 2.54 -0.87 -11.29
CA HIS A 108 1.31 -0.92 -12.09
C HIS A 108 1.62 -0.88 -13.58
N ALA A 109 2.60 -0.10 -14.03
CA ALA A 109 3.09 -0.13 -15.41
C ALA A 109 3.66 -1.51 -15.78
N ALA A 110 4.53 -2.08 -14.93
CA ALA A 110 5.11 -3.40 -15.16
C ALA A 110 4.04 -4.52 -15.18
N LEU A 111 2.99 -4.40 -14.36
CA LEU A 111 1.86 -5.32 -14.37
C LEU A 111 1.05 -5.22 -15.66
N ARG A 112 0.80 -4.00 -16.17
CA ARG A 112 0.14 -3.81 -17.47
C ARG A 112 0.96 -4.44 -18.58
N ASP A 113 2.26 -4.16 -18.65
CA ASP A 113 3.16 -4.75 -19.64
C ASP A 113 3.13 -6.28 -19.60
N PHE A 114 3.16 -6.85 -18.39
CA PHE A 114 3.11 -8.30 -18.19
C PHE A 114 1.77 -8.89 -18.66
N ARG A 115 0.65 -8.28 -18.26
CA ARG A 115 -0.69 -8.66 -18.73
C ARG A 115 -0.80 -8.58 -20.25
N ASP A 116 -0.26 -7.54 -20.86
CA ASP A 116 -0.35 -7.33 -22.30
C ASP A 116 0.42 -8.39 -23.08
N GLN A 117 1.52 -8.94 -22.55
CA GLN A 117 2.16 -10.13 -23.13
C GLN A 117 1.24 -11.35 -23.13
N VAL A 118 0.58 -11.62 -21.99
CA VAL A 118 -0.36 -12.76 -21.87
C VAL A 118 -1.57 -12.57 -22.78
N LEU A 119 -2.08 -11.34 -22.93
CA LEU A 119 -3.16 -11.01 -23.86
C LEU A 119 -2.77 -11.23 -25.33
N ASN A 120 -1.51 -10.96 -25.68
CA ASN A 120 -0.97 -11.22 -27.01
C ASN A 120 -0.63 -12.70 -27.24
N GLY A 121 -1.02 -13.58 -26.31
CA GLY A 121 -0.88 -15.02 -26.44
C GLY A 121 0.46 -15.57 -25.97
N ALA A 122 1.36 -14.73 -25.42
CA ALA A 122 2.63 -15.19 -24.90
C ALA A 122 2.44 -16.17 -23.74
N THR A 123 3.23 -17.24 -23.76
CA THR A 123 3.19 -18.35 -22.82
C THR A 123 4.39 -18.28 -21.87
N SER A 124 4.39 -19.14 -20.84
CA SER A 124 5.52 -19.24 -19.91
C SER A 124 6.86 -19.63 -20.56
N GLN A 125 6.83 -20.19 -21.78
CA GLN A 125 8.02 -20.58 -22.53
C GLN A 125 8.66 -19.42 -23.30
N ASP A 126 7.95 -18.31 -23.47
CA ASP A 126 8.43 -17.17 -24.25
C ASP A 126 9.39 -16.31 -23.42
N GLU A 127 10.47 -15.86 -24.07
CA GLU A 127 11.47 -15.02 -23.42
C GLU A 127 10.90 -13.64 -23.04
N THR A 128 10.00 -13.10 -23.88
CA THR A 128 9.31 -11.83 -23.62
C THR A 128 8.43 -11.92 -22.37
N TYR A 129 7.73 -13.04 -22.17
CA TYR A 129 6.96 -13.30 -20.96
C TYR A 129 7.88 -13.35 -19.73
N ARG A 130 8.98 -14.12 -19.80
CA ARG A 130 9.94 -14.24 -18.69
C ARG A 130 10.55 -12.90 -18.31
N ALA A 131 10.96 -12.09 -19.30
CA ALA A 131 11.52 -10.77 -19.08
C ALA A 131 10.52 -9.82 -18.43
N LYS A 132 9.27 -9.76 -18.90
CA LYS A 132 8.23 -8.90 -18.31
C LYS A 132 7.82 -9.35 -16.91
N ARG A 133 7.74 -10.66 -16.68
CA ARG A 133 7.54 -11.22 -15.33
C ARG A 133 8.66 -10.79 -14.38
N ALA A 134 9.92 -10.91 -14.80
CA ALA A 134 11.07 -10.52 -13.98
C ALA A 134 11.07 -9.01 -13.66
N SER A 135 10.70 -8.17 -14.64
CA SER A 135 10.56 -6.72 -14.45
C SER A 135 9.46 -6.38 -13.43
N TYR A 136 8.31 -7.06 -13.51
CA TYR A 136 7.24 -6.93 -12.51
C TYR A 136 7.70 -7.36 -11.12
N GLU A 137 8.38 -8.50 -10.99
CA GLU A 137 8.88 -9.00 -9.71
C GLU A 137 9.92 -8.09 -9.07
N ALA A 138 10.78 -7.46 -9.88
CA ALA A 138 11.72 -6.45 -9.43
C ALA A 138 10.98 -5.21 -8.90
N ALA A 139 10.05 -4.64 -9.68
CA ALA A 139 9.28 -3.48 -9.24
C ALA A 139 8.49 -3.77 -7.95
N ALA A 140 7.87 -4.95 -7.84
CA ALA A 140 7.12 -5.36 -6.65
C ALA A 140 8.03 -5.61 -5.43
N ARG A 141 9.32 -5.89 -5.62
CA ARG A 141 10.31 -5.93 -4.55
C ARG A 141 10.64 -4.53 -4.06
N ASP A 142 10.99 -3.63 -4.98
CA ASP A 142 11.30 -2.23 -4.66
C ASP A 142 10.15 -1.56 -3.89
N LEU A 143 8.90 -1.80 -4.32
CA LEU A 143 7.71 -1.27 -3.66
C LEU A 143 7.58 -1.79 -2.22
N ARG A 144 7.75 -3.10 -2.00
CA ARG A 144 7.69 -3.68 -0.65
C ARG A 144 8.77 -3.14 0.26
N GLU A 145 9.98 -2.93 -0.27
CA GLU A 145 11.08 -2.34 0.50
C GLU A 145 10.79 -0.88 0.87
N ALA A 146 10.22 -0.09 -0.04
CA ALA A 146 9.80 1.28 0.28
C ALA A 146 8.66 1.32 1.30
N MET A 147 7.63 0.46 1.16
CA MET A 147 6.55 0.34 2.15
C MET A 147 7.07 -0.08 3.53
N ARG A 148 8.04 -0.99 3.59
CA ARG A 148 8.69 -1.38 4.87
C ARG A 148 9.43 -0.21 5.51
N ARG A 149 10.21 0.54 4.72
CA ARG A 149 10.91 1.73 5.20
C ARG A 149 9.94 2.80 5.71
N ASP A 150 8.84 3.04 4.99
CA ASP A 150 7.79 3.98 5.40
C ASP A 150 7.13 3.57 6.73
N LEU A 151 6.94 2.27 6.96
CA LEU A 151 6.42 1.72 8.22
C LEU A 151 7.49 1.58 9.32
N GLY A 152 8.71 2.13 9.13
CA GLY A 152 9.80 2.03 10.11
C GLY A 152 10.34 0.61 10.32
N VAL A 153 10.00 -0.34 9.44
CA VAL A 153 10.54 -1.70 9.46
C VAL A 153 11.89 -1.68 8.77
N ALA A 154 12.98 -1.79 9.54
CA ALA A 154 14.34 -1.83 9.03
C ALA A 154 14.49 -2.86 7.86
N PRO A 155 15.37 -2.59 6.88
CA PRO A 155 15.71 -3.60 5.89
C PRO A 155 16.21 -4.85 6.63
N GLY A 156 15.66 -6.01 6.28
CA GLY A 156 16.24 -7.25 6.78
C GLY A 156 17.59 -7.42 6.11
N ASP A 157 18.63 -7.62 6.91
CA ASP A 157 19.97 -8.03 6.46
C ASP A 157 19.91 -9.28 5.57
#